data_AF-A0AAE9YXE1-F1
#
_entry.id   AF-A0AAE9YXE1-F1
#
_cell.length_a   1.000
_cell.length_b   1.000
_cell.length_c   1.000
_cell.angle_alpha   90.00
_cell.angle_beta   90.00
_cell.angle_gamma   90.00
#
_symmetry.space_group_name_H-M   'P 1'
#
loop_
_entity.id
_entity.type
_entity.pdbx_description
1 polymer ?
#
loop_
_entity_poly.entity_id
_entity_poly.type
_entity_poly.pdbx_seq_one_letter_code
_entity_poly.pdbx_strand_id
1 'polypeptide(L)'
;MDWLKSKFSTTAPSHSYKPIDSHTASSGSGQFTSEHGSYVKMEGPSASRGIGSDYTGASGSLGGVKVGMPMNQDTTYGAGIGVKTFGGGIGHSEDHLGGQTTTVDIPFTPLSVFKTSYSPGTSPWAQKSAMEDQAHTDHLRREGIKMEMADIQKKRSLLSTSDYNRQMSYFQSKLDDNL
;
A
#
# COMPACT_ATOMS: atom_id res chain seq x y z
N MET A 1 -7.12 -17.95 -15.77
CA MET A 1 -6.91 -16.61 -15.20
C MET A 1 -7.52 -16.64 -13.80
N ASP A 2 -6.73 -16.98 -12.78
CA ASP A 2 -7.23 -17.29 -11.42
C ASP A 2 -6.61 -16.43 -10.31
N TRP A 3 -5.95 -15.32 -10.66
CA TRP A 3 -5.34 -14.43 -9.65
C TRP A 3 -6.30 -13.33 -9.15
N LEU A 4 -7.49 -13.18 -9.74
CA LEU A 4 -8.52 -12.17 -9.42
C LEU A 4 -9.49 -12.57 -8.29
N LYS A 5 -9.19 -13.59 -7.48
CA LYS A 5 -9.98 -13.83 -6.27
C LYS A 5 -9.40 -12.97 -5.16
N SER A 6 -10.12 -11.91 -4.78
CA SER A 6 -9.86 -11.18 -3.53
C SER A 6 -9.59 -12.21 -2.43
N LYS A 7 -8.38 -12.18 -1.85
CA LYS A 7 -7.97 -13.19 -0.88
C LYS A 7 -8.53 -12.77 0.47
N PHE A 8 -9.64 -13.37 0.85
CA PHE A 8 -10.07 -13.37 2.23
C PHE A 8 -9.16 -14.35 3.00
N SER A 9 -8.53 -13.88 4.07
CA SER A 9 -7.62 -14.66 4.89
C SER A 9 -8.00 -14.49 6.36
N THR A 10 -7.82 -15.55 7.14
CA THR A 10 -8.14 -15.56 8.57
C THR A 10 -6.95 -16.07 9.37
N THR A 11 -6.62 -15.39 10.46
CA THR A 11 -5.66 -15.88 11.46
C THR A 11 -6.43 -16.48 12.62
N ALA A 12 -6.04 -17.69 13.01
CA ALA A 12 -6.52 -18.32 14.23
C ALA A 12 -6.12 -17.49 15.47
N PRO A 13 -6.79 -17.70 16.61
CA PRO A 13 -6.32 -17.17 17.89
C PRO A 13 -4.85 -17.51 18.12
N SER A 14 -4.11 -16.56 18.67
CA SER A 14 -2.67 -16.72 18.92
C SER A 14 -2.29 -16.21 20.29
N HIS A 15 -1.26 -16.85 20.85
CA HIS A 15 -0.67 -16.48 22.13
C HIS A 15 0.85 -16.56 21.99
N SER A 16 1.50 -15.40 22.11
CA SER A 16 2.96 -15.30 22.10
C SER A 16 3.42 -14.87 23.49
N TYR A 17 4.37 -15.61 24.04
CA TYR A 17 4.98 -15.32 25.32
C TYR A 17 6.50 -15.44 25.21
N LYS A 18 7.18 -14.31 25.34
CA LYS A 18 8.61 -14.23 25.55
C LYS A 18 8.83 -13.76 27.00
N PRO A 19 9.39 -14.61 27.87
CA PRO A 19 9.64 -14.24 29.25
C PRO A 19 10.40 -12.90 29.29
N ILE A 20 9.90 -11.96 30.10
CA ILE A 20 10.46 -10.60 30.29
C ILE A 20 10.22 -9.63 29.10
N ASP A 21 10.35 -10.09 27.86
CA ASP A 21 10.30 -9.20 26.69
C ASP A 21 8.88 -8.78 26.30
N SER A 22 7.98 -9.75 26.10
CA SER A 22 6.63 -9.46 25.60
C SER A 22 5.64 -10.60 25.83
N HIS A 23 4.37 -10.23 25.95
CA HIS A 23 3.24 -11.13 26.04
C HIS A 23 2.10 -10.55 25.19
N THR A 24 1.67 -11.29 24.17
CA THR A 24 0.57 -10.90 23.28
C THR A 24 -0.42 -12.06 23.15
N ALA A 25 -1.68 -11.80 23.48
CA ALA A 25 -2.80 -12.70 23.24
C ALA A 25 -3.77 -12.05 22.25
N SER A 26 -4.24 -12.80 21.25
CA SER A 26 -5.20 -12.33 20.24
C SER A 26 -6.21 -13.41 19.93
N SER A 27 -7.49 -13.04 19.79
CA SER A 27 -8.56 -13.96 19.40
C SER A 27 -8.59 -14.25 17.90
N GLY A 28 -7.65 -13.71 17.12
CA GLY A 28 -7.60 -13.87 15.67
C GLY A 28 -8.13 -12.65 14.89
N SER A 29 -8.10 -12.75 13.58
CA SER A 29 -8.47 -11.67 12.67
C SER A 29 -8.88 -12.18 11.30
N GLY A 30 -9.73 -11.45 10.61
CA GLY A 30 -10.04 -11.66 9.19
C GLY A 30 -9.53 -10.48 8.38
N GLN A 31 -8.93 -10.74 7.22
CA GLN A 31 -8.46 -9.71 6.29
C GLN A 31 -9.06 -9.97 4.91
N PHE A 32 -9.61 -8.92 4.32
CA PHE A 32 -9.97 -8.87 2.92
C PHE A 32 -8.95 -7.99 2.21
N THR A 33 -8.25 -8.55 1.22
CA THR A 33 -7.28 -7.81 0.40
C THR A 33 -7.83 -7.64 -1.01
N SER A 34 -7.84 -6.40 -1.49
CA SER A 34 -8.20 -6.05 -2.86
C SER A 34 -7.07 -6.38 -3.83
N GLU A 35 -7.40 -6.42 -5.11
CA GLU A 35 -6.42 -6.64 -6.18
C GLU A 35 -5.33 -5.56 -6.27
N HIS A 36 -5.60 -4.38 -5.72
CA HIS A 36 -4.69 -3.25 -5.77
C HIS A 36 -3.73 -3.27 -4.57
N GLY A 37 -3.91 -4.20 -3.62
CA GLY A 37 -3.11 -4.30 -2.40
C GLY A 37 -3.69 -3.57 -1.20
N SER A 38 -4.73 -2.76 -1.39
CA SER A 38 -5.49 -2.21 -0.27
C SER A 38 -6.22 -3.31 0.46
N TYR A 39 -6.35 -3.21 1.78
CA TYR A 39 -7.03 -4.22 2.56
C TYR A 39 -7.84 -3.63 3.70
N VAL A 40 -8.85 -4.40 4.11
CA VAL A 40 -9.61 -4.17 5.34
C VAL A 40 -9.43 -5.37 6.23
N LYS A 41 -8.98 -5.16 7.46
CA LYS A 41 -8.74 -6.19 8.46
C LYS A 41 -9.63 -5.96 9.67
N MET A 42 -10.41 -6.96 10.04
CA MET A 42 -11.16 -7.00 11.29
C MET A 42 -10.37 -7.79 12.32
N GLU A 43 -9.98 -7.12 13.40
CA GLU A 43 -9.27 -7.72 14.54
C GLU A 43 -10.27 -8.02 15.65
N GLY A 44 -10.16 -9.21 16.24
CA GLY A 44 -10.87 -9.53 17.47
C GLY A 44 -10.13 -9.02 18.71
N PRO A 45 -10.65 -9.33 19.91
CA PRO A 45 -10.01 -8.95 21.17
C PRO A 45 -8.54 -9.33 21.25
N SER A 46 -7.73 -8.42 21.79
CA SER A 46 -6.30 -8.64 22.00
C SER A 46 -5.80 -7.93 23.26
N ALA A 47 -4.73 -8.47 23.82
CA ALA A 47 -4.01 -7.88 24.95
C ALA A 47 -2.51 -8.09 24.75
N SER A 48 -1.77 -6.99 24.75
CA SER A 48 -0.32 -6.97 24.54
C SER A 48 0.37 -6.19 25.63
N ARG A 49 1.49 -6.69 26.13
CA ARG A 49 2.39 -5.96 27.03
C ARG A 49 3.83 -6.37 26.79
N GLY A 50 4.78 -5.46 26.94
CA GLY A 50 6.19 -5.78 26.76
C GLY A 50 7.09 -4.55 26.79
N ILE A 51 8.39 -4.82 26.84
CA ILE A 51 9.47 -3.82 26.72
C ILE A 51 10.52 -4.27 25.69
N GLY A 52 10.23 -5.31 24.92
CA GLY A 52 11.13 -5.92 23.94
C GLY A 52 10.88 -5.44 22.51
N SER A 53 11.67 -5.98 21.58
CA SER A 53 11.55 -5.66 20.15
C SER A 53 10.15 -5.94 19.62
N ASP A 54 9.53 -7.07 19.96
CA ASP A 54 8.26 -7.49 19.38
C ASP A 54 7.08 -6.61 19.83
N TYR A 55 7.15 -6.08 21.06
CA TYR A 55 6.15 -5.18 21.59
C TYR A 55 6.74 -4.34 22.73
N THR A 56 6.60 -3.02 22.61
CA THR A 56 6.95 -2.07 23.67
C THR A 56 5.71 -1.27 24.08
N GLY A 57 5.33 -1.37 25.35
CA GLY A 57 4.14 -0.73 25.92
C GLY A 57 3.18 -1.74 26.55
N ALA A 58 1.94 -1.31 26.78
CA ALA A 58 0.86 -2.20 27.20
C ALA A 58 -0.44 -1.71 26.59
N SER A 59 -1.20 -2.59 25.95
CA SER A 59 -2.50 -2.28 25.36
C SER A 59 -3.49 -3.43 25.50
N GLY A 60 -4.77 -3.08 25.56
CA GLY A 60 -5.88 -4.00 25.44
C GLY A 60 -6.92 -3.45 24.46
N SER A 61 -7.49 -4.33 23.65
CA SER A 61 -8.51 -4.02 22.65
C SER A 61 -9.60 -5.08 22.66
N LEU A 62 -10.86 -4.68 22.49
CA LEU A 62 -11.99 -5.59 22.23
C LEU A 62 -12.14 -5.93 20.74
N GLY A 63 -11.23 -5.42 19.91
CA GLY A 63 -11.25 -5.57 18.46
C GLY A 63 -11.40 -4.23 17.74
N GLY A 64 -11.30 -4.28 16.42
CA GLY A 64 -11.33 -3.09 15.59
C GLY A 64 -11.23 -3.39 14.10
N VAL A 65 -11.29 -2.31 13.32
CA VAL A 65 -11.13 -2.34 11.87
C VAL A 65 -9.88 -1.56 11.51
N LYS A 66 -8.99 -2.19 10.74
CA LYS A 66 -7.80 -1.60 10.14
C LYS A 66 -7.99 -1.51 8.63
N VAL A 67 -7.67 -0.35 8.06
CA VAL A 67 -7.69 -0.12 6.61
C VAL A 67 -6.29 0.23 6.17
N GLY A 68 -5.75 -0.58 5.24
CA GLY A 68 -4.43 -0.39 4.64
C GLY A 68 -4.54 0.02 3.19
N MET A 69 -3.70 0.96 2.78
CA MET A 69 -3.52 1.40 1.39
C MET A 69 -2.04 1.26 0.99
N PRO A 70 -1.76 0.63 -0.16
CA PRO A 70 -0.40 0.51 -0.67
C PRO A 70 0.10 1.92 -1.05
N MET A 71 1.29 2.25 -0.59
CA MET A 71 1.97 3.50 -0.93
C MET A 71 2.98 3.28 -2.07
N ASN A 72 3.55 2.07 -2.14
CA ASN A 72 4.39 1.62 -3.24
C ASN A 72 4.36 0.08 -3.31
N GLN A 73 5.15 -0.48 -4.22
CA GLN A 73 5.31 -1.92 -4.44
C GLN A 73 5.67 -2.74 -3.20
N ASP A 74 6.38 -2.15 -2.23
CA ASP A 74 6.88 -2.86 -1.04
C ASP A 74 6.25 -2.39 0.28
N THR A 75 5.44 -1.33 0.27
CA THR A 75 4.99 -0.68 1.51
C THR A 75 3.51 -0.34 1.45
N THR A 76 2.80 -0.70 2.52
CA THR A 76 1.42 -0.28 2.81
C THR A 76 1.40 0.57 4.08
N TYR A 77 0.62 1.64 4.05
CA TYR A 77 0.29 2.42 5.25
C TYR A 77 -1.19 2.33 5.53
N GLY A 78 -1.56 2.46 6.79
CA GLY A 78 -2.95 2.45 7.14
C GLY A 78 -3.23 2.97 8.53
N ALA A 79 -4.53 3.05 8.79
CA ALA A 79 -5.06 3.44 10.08
C ALA A 79 -6.08 2.41 10.54
N GLY A 80 -6.16 2.24 11.85
CA GLY A 80 -7.15 1.43 12.52
C GLY A 80 -7.98 2.25 13.47
N ILE A 81 -9.24 1.84 13.61
CA ILE A 81 -10.10 2.26 14.71
C ILE A 81 -10.56 1.01 15.45
N GLY A 82 -10.38 0.99 16.77
CA GLY A 82 -10.73 -0.13 17.61
C GLY A 82 -11.22 0.29 18.99
N VAL A 83 -11.96 -0.59 19.64
CA VAL A 83 -12.46 -0.37 21.00
C VAL A 83 -11.33 -0.72 21.97
N LYS A 84 -10.53 0.28 22.35
CA LYS A 84 -9.45 0.08 23.32
C LYS A 84 -9.99 0.01 24.73
N THR A 85 -9.51 -0.97 25.48
CA THR A 85 -9.78 -1.10 26.92
C THR A 85 -8.78 -0.33 27.74
N PHE A 86 -7.49 -0.30 27.34
CA PHE A 86 -6.46 0.52 27.98
C PHE A 86 -5.20 0.63 27.13
N GLY A 87 -4.38 1.64 27.44
CA GLY A 87 -2.98 1.70 27.06
C GLY A 87 -2.66 2.07 25.62
N GLY A 88 -1.43 1.78 25.22
CA GLY A 88 -0.81 2.11 23.94
C GLY A 88 0.60 1.52 23.86
N GLY A 89 1.15 1.47 22.65
CA GLY A 89 2.43 0.81 22.44
C GLY A 89 2.79 0.71 20.97
N ILE A 90 3.98 0.16 20.72
CA ILE A 90 4.47 -0.16 19.39
C ILE A 90 4.59 -1.67 19.32
N GLY A 91 3.94 -2.27 18.32
CA GLY A 91 3.96 -3.70 18.09
C GLY A 91 4.46 -4.05 16.71
N HIS A 92 5.24 -5.12 16.62
CA HIS A 92 5.61 -5.73 15.36
C HIS A 92 4.85 -7.05 15.18
N SER A 93 4.26 -7.23 14.01
CA SER A 93 3.50 -8.42 13.64
C SER A 93 3.69 -8.73 12.17
N GLU A 94 3.55 -9.98 11.78
CA GLU A 94 3.45 -10.35 10.38
C GLU A 94 2.00 -10.25 9.91
N ASP A 95 1.75 -9.71 8.73
CA ASP A 95 0.43 -9.69 8.13
C ASP A 95 0.09 -11.02 7.43
N HIS A 96 -1.12 -11.12 6.89
CA HIS A 96 -1.59 -12.35 6.23
C HIS A 96 -0.85 -12.69 4.92
N LEU A 97 0.00 -11.79 4.43
CA LEU A 97 0.71 -11.89 3.18
C LEU A 97 2.23 -12.00 3.39
N GLY A 98 2.69 -12.15 4.64
CA GLY A 98 4.11 -12.26 4.99
C GLY A 98 4.85 -10.93 5.12
N GLY A 99 4.13 -9.82 5.12
CA GLY A 99 4.64 -8.47 5.32
C GLY A 99 4.88 -8.16 6.79
N GLN A 100 6.01 -7.52 7.08
CA GLN A 100 6.36 -7.05 8.41
C GLN A 100 5.59 -5.76 8.73
N THR A 101 4.60 -5.87 9.61
CA THR A 101 3.75 -4.77 10.07
C THR A 101 4.27 -4.19 11.37
N THR A 102 4.47 -2.89 11.40
CA THR A 102 4.67 -2.11 12.63
C THR A 102 3.39 -1.32 12.90
N THR A 103 2.75 -1.56 14.04
CA THR A 103 1.58 -0.82 14.50
C THR A 103 1.95 0.08 15.67
N VAL A 104 1.48 1.32 15.63
CA VAL A 104 1.56 2.27 16.73
C VAL A 104 0.15 2.48 17.26
N ASP A 105 -0.08 1.98 18.46
CA ASP A 105 -1.33 2.15 19.20
C ASP A 105 -1.26 3.45 19.99
N ILE A 106 -2.03 4.46 19.55
CA ILE A 106 -2.05 5.77 20.19
C ILE A 106 -2.70 5.67 21.58
N PRO A 107 -2.03 6.07 22.67
CA PRO A 107 -2.59 6.02 24.01
C PRO A 107 -3.91 6.80 24.12
N PHE A 108 -4.86 6.28 24.90
CA PHE A 108 -6.13 6.96 25.22
C PHE A 108 -7.05 7.30 24.04
N THR A 109 -6.72 6.85 22.83
CA THR A 109 -7.59 7.02 21.65
C THR A 109 -7.89 5.66 21.03
N PRO A 110 -9.05 5.50 20.38
CA PRO A 110 -9.38 4.28 19.66
C PRO A 110 -8.53 4.09 18.38
N LEU A 111 -7.60 5.01 18.10
CA LEU A 111 -6.87 5.05 16.84
C LEU A 111 -5.54 4.28 16.94
N SER A 112 -5.18 3.65 15.84
CA SER A 112 -3.85 3.11 15.60
C SER A 112 -3.41 3.46 14.18
N VAL A 113 -2.11 3.59 13.98
CA VAL A 113 -1.51 3.75 12.65
C VAL A 113 -0.55 2.60 12.43
N PHE A 114 -0.43 2.14 11.21
CA PHE A 114 0.47 1.04 10.91
C PHE A 114 1.17 1.22 9.57
N LYS A 115 2.32 0.59 9.47
CA LYS A 115 3.11 0.44 8.26
C LYS A 115 3.43 -1.03 8.07
N THR A 116 3.16 -1.57 6.89
CA THR A 116 3.53 -2.93 6.51
C THR A 116 4.54 -2.89 5.39
N SER A 117 5.68 -3.55 5.59
CA SER A 117 6.76 -3.67 4.60
C SER A 117 6.84 -5.10 4.08
N TYR A 118 6.90 -5.29 2.77
CA TYR A 118 7.04 -6.56 2.08
C TYR A 118 8.45 -6.72 1.54
N SER A 119 8.92 -7.96 1.41
CA SER A 119 10.19 -8.20 0.70
C SER A 119 9.99 -7.96 -0.80
N PRO A 120 10.99 -7.44 -1.53
CA PRO A 120 10.89 -7.22 -2.96
C PRO A 120 10.43 -8.48 -3.70
N GLY A 121 9.36 -8.35 -4.49
CA GLY A 121 8.76 -9.46 -5.26
C GLY A 121 7.80 -10.38 -4.50
N THR A 122 7.62 -10.19 -3.18
CA THR A 122 6.65 -10.97 -2.37
C THR A 122 5.28 -10.30 -2.26
N SER A 123 5.19 -9.01 -2.58
CA SER A 123 3.94 -8.27 -2.56
C SER A 123 3.01 -8.72 -3.69
N PRO A 124 1.76 -9.12 -3.40
CA PRO A 124 0.78 -9.53 -4.42
C PRO A 124 0.45 -8.45 -5.44
N TRP A 125 0.61 -7.16 -5.08
CA TRP A 125 0.32 -6.03 -5.96
C TRP A 125 1.56 -5.41 -6.58
N ALA A 126 2.78 -5.80 -6.20
CA ALA A 126 4.00 -5.29 -6.85
C ALA A 126 4.00 -5.54 -8.36
N GLN A 127 3.45 -6.69 -8.81
CA GLN A 127 3.30 -6.99 -10.24
C GLN A 127 2.30 -6.05 -10.94
N LYS A 128 1.23 -5.64 -10.24
CA LYS A 128 0.22 -4.71 -10.78
C LYS A 128 0.71 -3.26 -10.72
N SER A 129 1.36 -2.86 -9.64
CA SER A 129 2.00 -1.54 -9.49
C SER A 129 3.00 -1.29 -10.60
N ALA A 130 3.85 -2.27 -10.94
CA ALA A 130 4.80 -2.12 -12.06
C ALA A 130 4.08 -1.91 -13.41
N MET A 131 2.95 -2.59 -13.64
CA MET A 131 2.14 -2.41 -14.84
C MET A 131 1.38 -1.08 -14.86
N GLU A 132 0.84 -0.64 -13.72
CA GLU A 132 0.14 0.64 -13.56
C GLU A 132 1.11 1.82 -13.63
N ASP A 133 2.31 1.71 -13.06
CA ASP A 133 3.38 2.70 -13.15
C ASP A 133 3.87 2.84 -14.60
N GLN A 134 3.99 1.72 -15.32
CA GLN A 134 4.32 1.75 -16.74
C GLN A 134 3.20 2.40 -17.56
N ALA A 135 1.95 2.03 -17.32
CA ALA A 135 0.79 2.62 -17.99
C ALA A 135 0.62 4.13 -17.70
N HIS A 136 0.88 4.55 -16.47
CA HIS A 136 0.84 5.95 -16.04
C HIS A 136 1.99 6.75 -16.64
N THR A 137 3.21 6.20 -16.67
CA THR A 137 4.37 6.81 -17.33
C THR A 137 4.12 6.97 -18.83
N ASP A 138 3.54 5.96 -19.48
CA ASP A 138 3.16 6.02 -20.89
C ASP A 138 2.06 7.05 -21.15
N HIS A 139 1.10 7.17 -20.23
CA HIS A 139 0.07 8.20 -20.30
C HIS A 139 0.66 9.61 -20.22
N LEU A 140 1.47 9.90 -19.20
CA LEU A 140 2.15 11.19 -19.04
C LEU A 140 3.05 11.53 -20.24
N ARG A 141 3.76 10.54 -20.79
CA ARG A 141 4.57 10.72 -21.99
C ARG A 141 3.71 11.10 -23.21
N ARG A 142 2.58 10.42 -23.42
CA ARG A 142 1.65 10.73 -24.51
C ARG A 142 1.03 12.11 -24.36
N GLU A 143 0.68 12.52 -23.14
CA GLU A 143 0.20 13.88 -22.87
C GLU A 143 1.28 14.93 -23.15
N GLY A 144 2.52 14.68 -22.72
CA GLY A 144 3.66 15.55 -23.03
C GLY A 144 3.86 15.75 -24.54
N ILE A 145 3.81 14.66 -25.31
CA ILE A 145 3.94 14.74 -26.78
C ILE A 145 2.78 15.53 -27.40
N LYS A 146 1.54 15.34 -26.92
CA LYS A 146 0.38 16.12 -27.40
C LYS A 146 0.52 17.62 -27.08
N MET A 147 1.05 17.96 -25.90
CA MET A 147 1.32 19.34 -25.53
C MET A 147 2.39 19.98 -26.42
N GLU A 148 3.49 19.27 -26.69
CA GLU A 148 4.54 19.73 -27.62
C GLU A 148 3.99 19.94 -29.04
N MET A 149 3.19 19.00 -29.55
CA MET A 149 2.52 19.15 -30.85
C MET A 149 1.59 20.38 -30.88
N ALA A 150 0.83 20.62 -29.80
CA ALA A 150 -0.05 21.79 -29.69
C ALA A 150 0.75 23.10 -29.63
N ASP A 151 1.92 23.13 -28.99
CA ASP A 151 2.81 24.29 -28.97
C ASP A 151 3.43 24.56 -30.36
N ILE A 152 3.84 23.51 -31.07
CA ILE A 152 4.33 23.60 -32.47
C ILE A 152 3.24 24.13 -33.40
N GLN A 153 1.98 23.71 -33.21
CA GLN A 153 0.84 24.25 -33.95
C GLN A 153 0.64 25.74 -33.68
N LYS A 154 0.75 26.18 -32.43
CA LYS A 154 0.66 27.62 -32.08
C LYS A 154 1.81 28.43 -32.67
N LYS A 155 3.01 27.85 -32.75
CA LYS A 155 4.22 28.47 -33.32
C LYS A 155 4.34 28.30 -34.84
N ARG A 156 3.28 27.86 -35.54
CA ARG A 156 3.29 27.63 -36.98
C ARG A 156 3.82 28.81 -37.80
N SER A 157 3.49 30.04 -37.39
CA SER A 157 3.90 31.28 -38.06
C SER A 157 5.38 31.61 -37.89
N LEU A 158 6.06 31.01 -36.90
CA LEU A 158 7.49 31.22 -36.61
C LEU A 158 8.38 30.14 -37.22
N LEU A 159 7.79 29.12 -37.86
CA LEU A 159 8.50 27.96 -38.40
C LEU A 159 8.34 27.90 -39.92
N SER A 160 9.41 27.48 -40.61
CA SER A 160 9.31 27.15 -42.03
C SER A 160 8.35 25.96 -42.20
N THR A 161 7.67 25.86 -43.35
CA THR A 161 6.78 24.72 -43.65
C THR A 161 7.50 23.38 -43.59
N SER A 162 8.78 23.36 -43.98
CA SER A 162 9.66 22.19 -43.86
C SER A 162 9.85 21.80 -42.39
N ASP A 163 10.23 22.76 -41.54
CA ASP A 163 10.56 22.48 -40.14
C ASP A 163 9.33 22.08 -39.33
N TYR A 164 8.19 22.75 -39.60
CA TYR A 164 6.91 22.39 -39.01
C TYR A 164 6.52 20.94 -39.34
N ASN A 165 6.56 20.56 -40.62
CA ASN A 165 6.21 19.20 -41.04
C ASN A 165 7.20 18.17 -40.46
N ARG A 166 8.49 18.49 -40.42
CA ARG A 166 9.51 17.62 -39.83
C ARG A 166 9.28 17.37 -38.34
N GLN A 167 9.01 18.43 -37.57
CA GLN A 167 8.77 18.32 -36.13
C GLN A 167 7.44 17.60 -35.85
N MET A 168 6.37 17.93 -36.57
CA MET A 168 5.09 17.27 -36.40
C MET A 168 5.17 15.76 -36.70
N SER A 169 5.82 15.37 -37.80
CA SER A 169 6.02 13.96 -38.16
C SER A 169 6.88 13.21 -37.14
N TYR A 170 7.88 13.87 -36.54
CA TYR A 170 8.70 13.27 -35.48
C TYR A 170 7.88 12.97 -34.22
N PHE A 171 7.07 13.92 -33.75
CA PHE A 171 6.23 13.69 -32.57
C PHE A 171 5.10 12.70 -32.84
N GLN A 172 4.54 12.71 -34.06
CA GLN A 172 3.56 11.73 -34.50
C GLN A 172 4.15 10.32 -34.50
N SER A 173 5.36 10.12 -35.06
CA SER A 173 6.00 8.80 -35.04
C SER A 173 6.30 8.32 -33.62
N LYS A 174 6.58 9.22 -32.68
CA LYS A 174 6.79 8.88 -31.26
C LYS A 174 5.51 8.47 -30.52
N LEU A 175 4.33 8.84 -31.04
CA LEU A 175 3.05 8.32 -30.60
C LEU A 175 2.76 6.94 -31.21
N ASP A 176 3.07 6.77 -32.50
CA ASP A 176 2.75 5.56 -33.27
C ASP A 176 3.68 4.37 -32.94
N ASP A 177 4.95 4.61 -32.59
CA ASP A 177 5.94 3.58 -32.18
C ASP A 177 5.52 2.78 -30.90
N ASN A 178 4.37 3.07 -30.28
CA ASN A 178 3.88 2.44 -29.04
C ASN A 178 2.43 1.91 -29.13
N LEU A 179 1.99 1.57 -30.35
CA LEU A 179 0.81 0.74 -30.64
C LEU A 179 1.29 -0.64 -31.09
#